data_AF-A0A939XUS8-F1
#
_entry.id   AF-A0A939XUS8-F1
#
_cell.length_a   1.000
_cell.length_b   1.000
_cell.length_c   1.000
_cell.angle_alpha   90.00
_cell.angle_beta   90.00
_cell.angle_gamma   90.00
#
_symmetry.space_group_name_H-M   'P 1'
#
loop_
_entity.id
_entity.type
_entity.pdbx_description
1 polymer ?
#
loop_
_entity_poly.entity_id
_entity_poly.type
_entity_poly.pdbx_seq_one_letter_code
_entity_poly.pdbx_strand_id
1 'polypeptide(L)'
;MTERIKDKVKTRLARELTRVSGNSGGTLSNARDRLKRQYLGYGYSVDDDREARGLSTYVDRTVLETVEWAKPGLMRVFCGDEIIRCDPDDPSQEQAAEDATAWINHAIFSRHMFRIVHDVLTDGLMQRAGWCLAHAPKKMESRLFQYTGLTQEEAQAVL
;
A
#
# COMPACT_ATOMS: atom_id res chain seq x y z
N MET A 1 -2.65 23.69 -23.27
CA MET A 1 -2.98 22.34 -23.78
C MET A 1 -2.91 21.28 -22.69
N THR A 2 -1.83 21.25 -21.89
CA THR A 2 -1.54 20.26 -20.85
C THR A 2 -2.54 20.23 -19.70
N GLU A 3 -3.15 21.38 -19.37
CA GLU A 3 -4.08 21.53 -18.25
C GLU A 3 -5.46 20.91 -18.54
N ARG A 4 -6.00 21.13 -19.74
CA ARG A 4 -7.23 20.47 -20.23
C ARG A 4 -7.13 18.95 -20.29
N ILE A 5 -5.93 18.41 -20.56
CA ILE A 5 -5.67 16.97 -20.57
C ILE A 5 -5.66 16.43 -19.14
N LYS A 6 -4.97 17.10 -18.21
CA LYS A 6 -4.97 16.75 -16.79
C LYS A 6 -6.39 16.71 -16.22
N ASP A 7 -7.22 17.70 -16.55
CA ASP A 7 -8.60 17.74 -16.06
C ASP A 7 -9.47 16.61 -16.65
N LYS A 8 -9.34 16.34 -17.95
CA LYS A 8 -10.04 15.19 -18.56
C LYS A 8 -9.64 13.86 -17.93
N VAL A 9 -8.35 13.67 -17.64
CA VAL A 9 -7.84 12.46 -16.97
C VAL A 9 -8.38 12.36 -15.55
N LYS A 10 -8.36 13.46 -14.78
CA LYS A 10 -8.93 13.51 -13.43
C LYS A 10 -10.42 13.16 -13.44
N THR A 11 -11.21 13.71 -14.36
CA THR A 11 -12.65 13.42 -14.45
C THR A 11 -12.93 11.97 -14.82
N ARG A 12 -12.14 11.37 -15.72
CA ARG A 12 -12.27 9.94 -16.03
C ARG A 12 -11.86 9.07 -14.84
N LEU A 13 -10.74 9.38 -14.21
CA LEU A 13 -10.26 8.66 -13.03
C LEU A 13 -11.27 8.72 -11.89
N ALA A 14 -11.82 9.90 -11.58
CA ALA A 14 -12.83 10.07 -10.55
C ALA A 14 -14.08 9.23 -10.82
N ARG A 15 -14.54 9.19 -12.08
CA ARG A 15 -15.69 8.38 -12.49
C ARG A 15 -15.44 6.89 -12.32
N GLU A 16 -14.28 6.41 -12.74
CA GLU A 16 -13.92 5.00 -12.55
C GLU A 16 -13.73 4.67 -11.07
N LEU A 17 -13.16 5.59 -10.28
CA LEU A 17 -13.03 5.43 -8.84
C LEU A 17 -14.41 5.25 -8.19
N THR A 18 -15.39 6.10 -8.51
CA THR A 18 -16.77 5.98 -7.99
C THR A 18 -17.42 4.63 -8.37
N ARG A 19 -17.13 4.10 -9.56
CA ARG A 19 -17.62 2.79 -9.99
C ARG A 19 -16.99 1.65 -9.19
N VAL A 20 -15.67 1.71 -8.94
CA VAL A 20 -14.89 0.66 -8.27
C VAL A 20 -15.07 0.68 -6.75
N SER A 21 -15.14 1.86 -6.13
CA SER A 21 -15.36 2.02 -4.69
C SER A 21 -16.72 1.46 -4.24
N GLY A 22 -17.65 1.28 -5.20
CA GLY A 22 -19.03 0.92 -4.93
C GLY A 22 -19.80 2.13 -4.40
N ASN A 23 -21.04 2.30 -4.86
CA ASN A 23 -21.92 3.31 -4.28
C ASN A 23 -22.18 2.93 -2.80
N SER A 24 -22.24 3.91 -1.89
CA SER A 24 -22.63 3.66 -0.49
C SER A 24 -23.97 2.90 -0.47
N GLY A 25 -24.02 1.76 0.23
CA GLY A 25 -25.18 0.86 0.25
C GLY A 25 -25.27 -0.13 -0.92
N GLY A 26 -24.28 -0.16 -1.81
CA GLY A 26 -24.15 -1.19 -2.85
C GLY A 26 -23.78 -2.56 -2.28
N THR A 27 -23.97 -3.61 -3.10
CA THR A 27 -23.72 -5.01 -2.70
C THR A 27 -22.31 -5.24 -2.13
N LEU A 28 -21.29 -4.63 -2.74
CA LEU A 28 -19.91 -4.73 -2.28
C LEU A 28 -19.67 -4.04 -0.93
N SER A 29 -20.30 -2.89 -0.71
CA SER A 29 -20.18 -2.14 0.55
C SER A 29 -20.80 -2.94 1.70
N ASN A 30 -22.00 -3.49 1.50
CA ASN A 30 -22.68 -4.33 2.49
C ASN A 30 -21.90 -5.63 2.77
N ALA A 31 -21.33 -6.26 1.74
CA ALA A 31 -20.50 -7.45 1.91
C ALA A 31 -19.25 -7.16 2.74
N ARG A 32 -18.57 -6.03 2.49
CA ARG A 32 -17.39 -5.61 3.27
C ARG A 32 -17.74 -5.25 4.71
N ASP A 33 -18.85 -4.57 4.93
CA ASP A 33 -19.32 -4.23 6.27
C ASP A 33 -19.61 -5.50 7.08
N ARG A 34 -20.31 -6.49 6.49
CA ARG A 34 -20.55 -7.78 7.13
C ARG A 34 -19.25 -8.51 7.48
N LEU A 35 -18.30 -8.60 6.55
CA LEU A 35 -17.00 -9.25 6.80
C LEU A 35 -16.24 -8.57 7.93
N LYS A 36 -16.25 -7.22 7.96
CA LYS A 36 -15.60 -6.44 9.00
C LYS A 36 -16.22 -6.71 10.37
N ARG A 37 -17.55 -6.80 10.46
CA ARG A 37 -18.24 -7.12 11.71
C ARG A 37 -17.95 -8.55 12.19
N GLN A 38 -17.92 -9.52 11.27
CA GLN A 38 -17.56 -10.92 11.57
C GLN A 38 -16.13 -11.04 12.12
N TYR A 39 -15.17 -10.30 11.53
CA TYR A 39 -13.80 -10.28 12.01
C TYR A 39 -13.67 -9.57 13.38
N LEU A 40 -14.29 -8.40 13.55
CA LEU A 40 -14.19 -7.63 14.79
C LEU A 40 -14.98 -8.26 15.96
N GLY A 41 -16.02 -9.04 15.66
CA GLY A 41 -16.92 -9.63 16.67
C GLY A 41 -17.82 -8.58 17.35
N TYR A 42 -18.12 -7.47 16.68
CA TYR A 42 -19.02 -6.42 17.19
C TYR A 42 -20.19 -6.19 16.24
N GLY A 43 -21.40 -6.08 16.81
CA GLY A 43 -22.60 -5.66 16.06
C GLY A 43 -23.05 -6.66 14.98
N TYR A 44 -22.72 -7.94 15.15
CA TYR A 44 -23.17 -9.04 14.31
C TYR A 44 -23.66 -10.17 15.20
N SER A 45 -24.92 -10.57 15.01
CA SER A 45 -25.45 -11.81 15.54
C SER A 45 -25.25 -12.90 14.49
N VAL A 46 -24.96 -14.13 14.93
CA VAL A 46 -24.86 -15.28 14.01
C VAL A 46 -26.25 -15.70 13.50
N ASP A 47 -27.30 -15.26 14.19
CA ASP A 47 -28.69 -15.63 13.96
C ASP A 47 -29.56 -14.37 13.91
N ASP A 48 -29.63 -13.76 12.71
CA ASP A 48 -30.41 -12.56 12.43
C ASP A 48 -31.91 -12.77 12.78
N ASP A 49 -32.44 -13.98 12.61
CA ASP A 49 -33.84 -14.32 12.91
C ASP A 49 -34.12 -14.32 14.42
N ARG A 50 -33.16 -14.74 15.23
CA ARG A 50 -33.24 -14.71 16.70
C ARG A 50 -33.11 -13.29 17.22
N GLU A 51 -32.22 -12.49 16.64
CA GLU A 51 -32.10 -11.06 16.95
C GLU A 51 -33.39 -10.30 16.62
N ALA A 52 -33.99 -10.53 15.44
CA ALA A 52 -35.26 -9.92 15.02
C ALA A 52 -36.43 -10.23 15.98
N ARG A 53 -36.36 -11.39 16.66
CA ARG A 53 -37.34 -11.82 17.68
C ARG A 53 -37.01 -11.32 19.09
N GLY A 54 -35.94 -10.53 19.27
CA GLY A 54 -35.50 -10.02 20.58
C GLY A 54 -34.96 -11.10 21.52
N LEU A 55 -34.54 -12.24 20.97
CA LEU A 55 -33.99 -13.36 21.74
C LEU A 55 -32.48 -13.17 21.93
N SER A 56 -31.91 -13.84 22.95
CA SER A 56 -30.46 -13.81 23.17
C SER A 56 -29.70 -14.36 21.96
N THR A 57 -28.57 -13.74 21.61
CA THR A 57 -27.72 -14.19 20.50
C THR A 57 -26.31 -14.49 21.01
N TYR A 58 -25.46 -15.05 20.15
CA TYR A 58 -24.05 -15.24 20.42
C TYR A 58 -23.21 -14.67 19.26
N VAL A 59 -21.96 -14.38 19.55
CA VAL A 59 -20.97 -13.89 18.59
C VAL A 59 -20.00 -15.04 18.26
N ASP A 60 -19.88 -15.37 16.99
CA ASP A 60 -18.86 -16.30 16.50
C ASP A 60 -17.54 -15.55 16.20
N ARG A 61 -16.41 -16.16 16.56
CA ARG A 61 -15.05 -15.64 16.33
C ARG A 61 -14.22 -16.48 15.35
N THR A 62 -14.82 -17.48 14.72
CA THR A 62 -14.15 -18.36 13.75
C THR A 62 -13.45 -17.57 12.63
N VAL A 63 -14.05 -16.47 12.15
CA VAL A 63 -13.46 -15.61 11.11
C VAL A 63 -12.19 -14.91 11.61
N LEU A 64 -12.23 -14.34 12.82
CA LEU A 64 -11.05 -13.75 13.47
C LEU A 64 -9.94 -14.79 13.58
N GLU A 65 -10.25 -15.96 14.16
CA GLU A 65 -9.27 -17.02 14.38
C GLU A 65 -8.64 -17.50 13.08
N THR A 66 -9.44 -17.70 12.05
CA THR A 66 -8.95 -18.13 10.73
C THR A 66 -8.02 -17.10 10.10
N VAL A 67 -8.38 -15.81 10.17
CA VAL A 67 -7.54 -14.73 9.62
C VAL A 67 -6.24 -14.61 10.40
N GLU A 68 -6.28 -14.60 11.74
CA GLU A 68 -5.07 -14.52 12.57
C GLU A 68 -4.18 -15.74 12.40
N TRP A 69 -4.74 -16.93 12.18
CA TRP A 69 -3.97 -18.15 11.94
C TRP A 69 -3.28 -18.15 10.57
N ALA A 70 -3.90 -17.57 9.54
CA ALA A 70 -3.33 -17.48 8.20
C ALA A 70 -2.20 -16.43 8.08
N LYS A 71 -2.26 -15.35 8.88
CA LYS A 71 -1.33 -14.21 8.81
C LYS A 71 0.15 -14.61 8.94
N PRO A 72 0.59 -15.38 9.95
CA PRO A 72 2.02 -15.74 10.10
C PRO A 72 2.58 -16.49 8.90
N GLY A 73 1.79 -17.40 8.30
CA GLY A 73 2.20 -18.15 7.12
C GLY A 73 2.45 -17.24 5.93
N LEU A 74 1.52 -16.31 5.66
CA LEU A 74 1.67 -15.33 4.58
C LEU A 74 2.83 -14.36 4.85
N MET A 75 2.96 -13.87 6.08
CA MET A 75 4.06 -12.98 6.48
C MET A 75 5.42 -13.64 6.26
N ARG A 76 5.56 -14.94 6.54
CA ARG A 76 6.80 -15.68 6.29
C ARG A 76 7.17 -15.75 4.80
N VAL A 77 6.16 -15.81 3.91
CA VAL A 77 6.38 -15.85 2.46
C VAL A 77 6.79 -14.47 1.92
N PHE A 78 6.17 -13.40 2.41
CA PHE A 78 6.35 -12.05 1.86
C PHE A 78 7.41 -11.20 2.58
N CYS A 79 7.77 -11.53 3.82
CA CYS A 79 8.78 -10.82 4.62
C CYS A 79 10.09 -11.64 4.73
N GLY A 80 10.50 -12.31 3.65
CA GLY A 80 11.79 -13.00 3.59
C GLY A 80 12.97 -12.02 3.56
N ASP A 81 14.20 -12.57 3.50
CA ASP A 81 15.43 -11.78 3.43
C ASP A 81 15.57 -11.00 2.10
N GLU A 82 14.99 -11.54 1.02
CA GLU A 82 14.93 -10.92 -0.30
C GLU A 82 13.48 -10.85 -0.77
N ILE A 83 12.98 -9.64 -1.00
CA ILE A 83 11.57 -9.38 -1.36
C ILE A 83 11.42 -9.29 -2.87
N ILE A 84 12.40 -8.66 -3.53
CA ILE A 84 12.43 -8.44 -4.96
C ILE A 84 13.79 -8.88 -5.46
N ARG A 85 13.80 -9.65 -6.55
CA ARG A 85 14.97 -10.00 -7.34
C ARG A 85 14.84 -9.38 -8.72
N CYS A 86 15.87 -8.67 -9.16
CA CYS A 86 15.97 -8.23 -10.54
C CYS A 86 16.84 -9.23 -11.30
N ASP A 87 16.29 -9.84 -12.35
CA ASP A 87 17.04 -10.73 -13.23
C ASP A 87 17.62 -9.92 -14.40
N PRO A 88 18.89 -10.15 -14.80
CA PRO A 88 19.52 -9.44 -15.90
C PRO A 88 19.02 -9.98 -17.26
N ASP A 89 18.76 -9.08 -18.21
CA ASP A 89 18.44 -9.46 -19.59
C ASP A 89 19.69 -9.84 -20.42
N ASP A 90 20.87 -9.33 -20.03
CA ASP A 90 22.15 -9.51 -20.72
C ASP A 90 23.31 -9.70 -19.71
N PRO A 91 24.36 -10.50 -20.02
CA PRO A 91 25.49 -10.72 -19.13
C PRO A 91 26.22 -9.44 -18.69
N SER A 92 26.19 -8.38 -19.50
CA SER A 92 26.79 -7.08 -19.12
C SER A 92 26.03 -6.37 -17.99
N GLN A 93 24.78 -6.76 -17.72
CA GLN A 93 23.91 -6.14 -16.73
C GLN A 93 23.83 -6.92 -15.40
N GLU A 94 24.60 -8.00 -15.25
CA GLU A 94 24.56 -8.85 -14.06
C GLU A 94 24.87 -8.05 -12.78
N GLN A 95 25.97 -7.27 -12.79
CA GLN A 95 26.32 -6.41 -11.66
C GLN A 95 25.27 -5.33 -11.37
N ALA A 96 24.70 -4.72 -12.42
CA ALA A 96 23.68 -3.69 -12.27
C ALA A 96 22.38 -4.24 -11.67
N ALA A 97 22.02 -5.48 -12.04
CA ALA A 97 20.86 -6.18 -11.51
C ALA A 97 21.05 -6.56 -10.03
N GLU A 98 22.26 -6.99 -9.64
CA GLU A 98 22.62 -7.23 -8.23
C GLU A 98 22.55 -5.95 -7.40
N ASP A 99 23.17 -4.87 -7.89
CA ASP A 99 23.18 -3.58 -7.20
C ASP A 99 21.76 -3.01 -7.04
N ALA A 100 20.92 -3.12 -8.08
CA ALA A 100 19.52 -2.72 -8.03
C ALA A 100 18.72 -3.55 -7.03
N THR A 101 18.91 -4.87 -7.03
CA THR A 101 18.28 -5.80 -6.07
C THR A 101 18.65 -5.42 -4.64
N ALA A 102 19.94 -5.23 -4.35
CA ALA A 102 20.43 -4.87 -3.03
C ALA A 102 19.87 -3.51 -2.57
N TRP A 103 19.88 -2.50 -3.45
CA TRP A 103 19.38 -1.17 -3.13
C TRP A 103 17.88 -1.14 -2.88
N ILE A 104 17.07 -1.80 -3.71
CA ILE A 104 15.61 -1.85 -3.57
C ILE A 104 15.24 -2.54 -2.26
N ASN A 105 15.84 -3.69 -1.96
CA ASN A 105 15.61 -4.39 -0.70
C ASN A 105 15.98 -3.47 0.47
N HIS A 106 17.20 -2.88 0.49
CA HIS A 106 17.61 -1.95 1.53
C HIS A 106 16.62 -0.78 1.74
N ALA A 107 16.16 -0.14 0.65
CA ALA A 107 15.21 0.96 0.70
C ALA A 107 13.85 0.55 1.29
N ILE A 108 13.39 -0.66 1.01
CA ILE A 108 12.14 -1.21 1.52
C ILE A 108 12.29 -1.59 3.00
N PHE A 109 13.33 -2.34 3.38
CA PHE A 109 13.62 -2.72 4.77
C PHE A 109 13.74 -1.49 5.68
N SER A 110 14.34 -0.41 5.18
CA SER A 110 14.48 0.86 5.90
C SER A 110 13.15 1.57 6.20
N ARG A 111 12.06 1.22 5.50
CA ARG A 111 10.75 1.92 5.58
C ARG A 111 9.68 1.14 6.36
N HIS A 112 10.06 0.40 7.40
CA HIS A 112 9.13 -0.42 8.20
C HIS A 112 8.34 -1.43 7.36
N MET A 113 9.03 -2.11 6.43
CA MET A 113 8.44 -3.07 5.49
C MET A 113 7.49 -4.06 6.15
N PHE A 114 7.88 -4.63 7.31
CA PHE A 114 7.03 -5.57 8.04
C PHE A 114 5.63 -5.01 8.32
N ARG A 115 5.56 -3.73 8.74
CA ARG A 115 4.28 -3.07 9.01
C ARG A 115 3.47 -2.88 7.72
N ILE A 116 4.13 -2.46 6.65
CA ILE A 116 3.46 -2.25 5.35
C ILE A 116 2.85 -3.57 4.85
N VAL A 117 3.63 -4.65 4.87
CA VAL A 117 3.16 -5.98 4.43
C VAL A 117 2.06 -6.49 5.35
N HIS A 118 2.24 -6.36 6.68
CA HIS A 118 1.21 -6.71 7.67
C HIS A 118 -0.12 -6.02 7.39
N ASP A 119 -0.11 -4.71 7.21
CA ASP A 119 -1.33 -3.91 7.08
C ASP A 119 -2.05 -4.25 5.77
N VAL A 120 -1.31 -4.35 4.66
CA VAL A 120 -1.88 -4.71 3.35
C VAL A 120 -2.45 -6.13 3.35
N LEU A 121 -1.74 -7.09 3.95
CA LEU A 121 -2.23 -8.47 4.08
C LEU A 121 -3.46 -8.53 4.98
N THR A 122 -3.45 -7.81 6.10
CA THR A 122 -4.59 -7.76 7.03
C THR A 122 -5.83 -7.17 6.37
N ASP A 123 -5.68 -6.05 5.65
CA ASP A 123 -6.78 -5.46 4.88
C ASP A 123 -7.30 -6.41 3.79
N GLY A 124 -6.38 -7.09 3.07
CA GLY A 124 -6.71 -8.10 2.09
C GLY A 124 -7.54 -9.25 2.65
N LEU A 125 -7.12 -9.80 3.80
CA LEU A 125 -7.80 -10.91 4.47
C LEU A 125 -9.16 -10.50 5.05
N MET A 126 -9.29 -9.27 5.58
CA MET A 126 -10.54 -8.78 6.16
C MET A 126 -11.56 -8.31 5.12
N GLN A 127 -11.11 -7.63 4.05
CA GLN A 127 -11.99 -6.87 3.15
C GLN A 127 -11.92 -7.32 1.68
N ARG A 128 -11.20 -8.41 1.40
CA ARG A 128 -10.91 -8.94 0.05
C ARG A 128 -10.11 -7.97 -0.84
N ALA A 129 -9.59 -6.89 -0.27
CA ALA A 129 -8.78 -5.89 -0.95
C ALA A 129 -7.85 -5.23 0.06
N GLY A 130 -6.54 -5.26 -0.21
CA GLY A 130 -5.53 -4.51 0.54
C GLY A 130 -5.05 -3.31 -0.29
N TRP A 131 -4.81 -2.18 0.36
CA TRP A 131 -4.33 -0.97 -0.31
C TRP A 131 -2.99 -0.53 0.28
N CYS A 132 -2.07 -0.15 -0.60
CA CYS A 132 -0.81 0.46 -0.23
C CYS A 132 -0.58 1.70 -1.11
N LEU A 133 -0.09 2.78 -0.52
CA LEU A 133 0.31 3.98 -1.24
C LEU A 133 1.82 4.17 -1.12
N ALA A 134 2.54 3.98 -2.23
CA ALA A 134 3.93 4.37 -2.34
C ALA A 134 4.02 5.82 -2.84
N HIS A 135 4.70 6.67 -2.09
CA HIS A 135 4.98 8.05 -2.49
C HIS A 135 6.48 8.34 -2.39
N ALA A 136 7.03 8.97 -3.43
CA ALA A 136 8.39 9.50 -3.42
C ALA A 136 8.35 10.98 -3.02
N PRO A 137 8.69 11.34 -1.76
CA PRO A 137 8.66 12.73 -1.34
C PRO A 137 9.68 13.54 -2.13
N LYS A 138 9.24 14.65 -2.71
CA LYS A 138 10.14 15.60 -3.37
C LYS A 138 10.92 16.35 -2.30
N LYS A 139 12.20 16.05 -2.15
CA LYS A 139 13.10 16.82 -1.30
C LYS A 139 13.75 17.90 -2.16
N MET A 140 13.49 19.17 -1.84
CA MET A 140 14.27 20.27 -2.44
C MET A 140 15.52 20.47 -1.59
N GLU A 141 16.69 20.18 -2.16
CA GLU A 141 17.97 20.53 -1.57
C GLU A 141 18.49 21.81 -2.22
N SER A 142 18.63 22.87 -1.43
CA SER A 142 19.35 24.08 -1.85
C SER A 142 20.81 23.92 -1.44
N ARG A 143 21.72 23.94 -2.41
CA ARG A 143 23.17 23.92 -2.16
C ARG A 143 23.71 25.33 -2.33
N LEU A 144 24.23 25.90 -1.26
CA LEU A 144 25.00 27.13 -1.29
C LEU A 144 26.46 26.77 -1.53
N PHE A 145 26.98 27.10 -2.71
CA PHE A 145 28.40 26.95 -3.01
C PHE A 145 29.11 28.26 -2.63
N GLN A 146 30.04 28.18 -1.68
CA GLN A 146 30.98 29.27 -1.40
C GLN A 146 32.29 28.95 -2.11
N TYR A 147 32.69 29.83 -3.02
CA TYR A 147 33.98 29.75 -3.69
C TYR A 147 34.90 30.84 -3.12
N THR A 148 36.13 30.48 -2.75
CA THR A 148 37.17 31.42 -2.31
C THR A 148 38.39 31.29 -3.23
N GLY A 149 39.04 32.41 -3.54
CA GLY A 149 40.26 32.43 -4.36
C GLY A 149 40.06 32.46 -5.89
N LEU A 150 38.85 32.77 -6.37
CA LEU A 150 38.58 32.94 -7.81
C LEU A 150 39.11 34.30 -8.31
N THR A 151 39.65 34.31 -9.53
CA THR A 151 39.92 35.55 -10.26
C THR A 151 38.60 36.21 -10.71
N GLN A 152 38.65 37.51 -11.06
CA GLN A 152 37.45 38.28 -11.41
C GLN A 152 36.71 37.72 -12.65
N GLU A 153 37.44 37.11 -13.58
CA GLU A 153 36.87 36.45 -14.78
C GLU A 153 36.19 35.12 -14.43
N GLU A 154 36.79 34.31 -13.53
CA GLU A 154 36.22 33.03 -13.11
C GLU A 154 34.98 33.21 -12.21
N ALA A 155 34.94 34.26 -11.39
CA ALA A 155 33.78 34.60 -10.58
C ALA A 155 32.55 34.96 -11.43
N GLN A 156 32.74 35.57 -12.60
CA GLN A 156 31.65 35.88 -13.54
C GLN A 156 31.10 34.65 -14.26
N ALA A 157 31.90 33.60 -14.41
CA ALA A 157 31.48 32.35 -15.06
C ALA A 157 30.63 31.43 -14.14
N VAL A 158 30.69 31.65 -12.82
CA VAL A 158 30.00 30.85 -11.79
C VAL A 158 28.68 31.48 -11.33
N LEU A 159 28.46 32.76 -11.65
CA LEU A 159 27.21 33.51 -11.46
C LEU A 159 26.11 33.06 -12.44
#